data_AF-A0A817G2Y9-F1
#
_entry.id   AF-A0A817G2Y9-F1
#
_cell.length_a   1.000
_cell.length_b   1.000
_cell.length_c   1.000
_cell.angle_alpha   90.00
_cell.angle_beta   90.00
_cell.angle_gamma   90.00
#
_symmetry.space_group_name_H-M   'P 1'
#
loop_
_entity.id
_entity.type
_entity.pdbx_description
1 polymer ?
#
loop_
_entity_poly.entity_id
_entity_poly.type
_entity_poly.pdbx_seq_one_letter_code
_entity_poly.pdbx_strand_id
1 'polypeptide(L)'
;MKKDLRKKEGHRRHRANINKLKHKNMRLRKRIFDLEQEVKQLTSSLPMINKPSSPETPTPSPTKVFISTLSPAAKKRATLRLINEEENLPRGTVSAVRQKFGINLSNQYSPPSSTPSELEEKIINFKCRDDISKLCPNKKKKINHQQIRYRLNHLTVLHQQFKVETKTNVDYHTFLRYVPSFVVKPKVDDWGTYLCIICINPQIKFDKLNQLKSTKPITKQLVNSMPIDLNEVLNNQQSNKQLKDALHELKREKFSLTYNEWQKVKISGSSSTVSKKVPLVASIEDFIERFLLEIENLKQHLQRVHQQFKAAKEAKVDAQQSLDTVTIQIDWAENYNIRQAQEEKGILQRLN
;
A
#
# COMPACT_ATOMS: atom_id res chain seq x y z
N MET A 1 -16.85 -42.01 26.38
CA MET A 1 -15.59 -42.75 26.15
C MET A 1 -14.76 -42.28 24.94
N LYS A 2 -15.14 -42.51 23.66
CA LYS A 2 -14.28 -42.08 22.51
C LYS A 2 -14.05 -40.56 22.41
N LYS A 3 -15.02 -39.73 22.81
CA LYS A 3 -14.87 -38.26 22.83
C LYS A 3 -13.89 -37.77 23.91
N ASP A 4 -13.86 -38.42 25.07
CA ASP A 4 -13.00 -38.03 26.20
C ASP A 4 -11.52 -38.32 25.93
N LEU A 5 -11.24 -39.42 25.22
CA LEU A 5 -9.89 -39.78 24.79
C LEU A 5 -9.32 -38.75 23.80
N ARG A 6 -10.14 -38.28 22.84
CA ARG A 6 -9.70 -37.24 21.88
C ARG A 6 -9.40 -35.90 22.56
N LYS A 7 -10.19 -35.52 23.57
CA LYS A 7 -9.97 -34.28 24.34
C LYS A 7 -8.68 -34.35 25.18
N LYS A 8 -8.40 -35.49 25.83
CA LYS A 8 -7.15 -35.71 26.57
C LYS A 8 -5.92 -35.67 25.67
N GLU A 9 -6.01 -36.24 24.48
CA GLU A 9 -4.92 -36.23 23.49
C GLU A 9 -4.61 -34.81 22.97
N GLY A 10 -5.64 -34.00 22.71
CA GLY A 10 -5.48 -32.59 22.33
C GLY A 10 -4.75 -31.76 23.39
N HIS A 11 -5.11 -31.93 24.67
CA HIS A 11 -4.43 -31.23 25.77
C HIS A 11 -2.98 -31.66 25.94
N ARG A 12 -2.65 -32.94 25.73
CA ARG A 12 -1.26 -33.42 25.76
C ARG A 12 -0.41 -32.79 24.65
N ARG A 13 -0.92 -32.75 23.42
CA ARG A 13 -0.23 -32.11 22.28
C ARG A 13 -0.04 -30.61 22.50
N HIS A 14 -1.04 -29.93 23.05
CA HIS A 14 -0.93 -28.50 23.35
C HIS A 14 0.14 -28.22 24.42
N ARG A 15 0.18 -29.00 25.51
CA ARG A 15 1.23 -28.89 26.54
C ARG A 15 2.63 -29.17 25.99
N ALA A 16 2.77 -30.19 25.14
CA ALA A 16 4.05 -30.51 24.49
C ALA A 16 4.54 -29.35 23.59
N ASN A 17 3.64 -28.72 22.82
CA ASN A 17 3.97 -27.56 22.00
C ASN A 17 4.39 -26.35 22.84
N ILE A 18 3.70 -26.08 23.95
CA ILE A 18 4.09 -25.01 24.89
C ILE A 18 5.50 -25.26 25.44
N ASN A 19 5.81 -26.48 25.87
CA ASN A 19 7.13 -26.80 26.41
C ASN A 19 8.24 -26.68 25.36
N LYS A 20 7.97 -27.09 24.11
CA LYS A 20 8.89 -26.92 22.98
C LYS A 20 9.18 -25.44 22.70
N LEU A 21 8.16 -24.58 22.75
CA LEU A 21 8.31 -23.13 22.60
C LEU A 21 9.08 -22.50 23.75
N LYS A 22 8.80 -22.90 25.01
CA LYS A 22 9.55 -22.44 26.19
C LYS A 22 11.04 -22.77 26.06
N HIS A 23 11.38 -24.00 25.65
CA HIS A 23 12.77 -24.41 25.48
C HIS A 23 13.47 -23.64 24.35
N LYS A 24 12.78 -23.39 23.22
CA LYS A 24 13.31 -22.57 22.13
C LYS A 24 13.56 -21.12 22.57
N ASN A 25 12.64 -20.53 23.34
CA ASN A 25 12.78 -19.16 23.85
C ASN A 25 13.95 -19.04 24.82
N MET A 26 14.14 -20.03 25.71
CA MET A 26 15.30 -20.10 26.61
C MET A 26 16.63 -20.14 25.84
N ARG A 27 16.74 -20.94 24.77
CA ARG A 27 17.95 -20.98 23.92
C ARG A 27 18.22 -19.65 23.22
N LEU A 28 17.18 -18.96 22.75
CA LEU A 28 17.32 -17.64 22.13
C LEU A 28 17.81 -16.60 23.13
N ARG A 29 17.26 -16.56 24.35
CA ARG A 29 17.71 -15.65 25.42
C ARG A 29 19.18 -15.85 25.76
N LYS A 30 19.63 -17.11 25.86
CA LYS A 30 21.04 -17.43 26.08
C LYS A 30 21.91 -16.90 24.93
N ARG A 31 21.51 -17.12 23.68
CA ARG A 31 22.27 -16.62 22.51
C ARG A 31 22.35 -15.09 22.44
N ILE A 32 21.27 -14.39 22.81
CA ILE A 32 21.28 -12.92 22.88
C ILE A 32 22.28 -12.45 23.92
N PHE A 33 22.25 -13.03 25.12
CA PHE A 33 23.20 -12.71 26.18
C PHE A 33 24.66 -12.96 25.75
N ASP A 34 24.95 -14.10 25.10
CA ASP A 34 26.29 -14.42 24.60
C ASP A 34 26.78 -13.37 23.57
N LEU A 35 25.90 -12.94 22.66
CA LEU A 35 26.22 -11.90 21.66
C LEU A 35 26.44 -10.53 22.29
N GLU A 36 25.70 -10.17 23.34
CA GLU A 36 25.90 -8.92 24.07
C GLU A 36 27.27 -8.88 24.74
N GLN A 37 27.74 -10.01 25.29
CA GLN A 37 29.09 -10.12 25.85
C GLN A 37 30.17 -10.01 24.76
N GLU A 38 29.95 -10.63 23.60
CA GLU A 38 30.88 -10.55 22.46
C GLU A 38 31.03 -9.11 21.94
N VAL A 39 29.91 -8.38 21.78
CA VAL A 39 29.92 -6.96 21.40
C VAL A 39 30.65 -6.12 22.45
N LYS A 40 30.44 -6.40 23.74
CA LYS A 40 31.13 -5.67 24.82
C LYS A 40 32.65 -5.88 24.77
N GLN A 41 33.10 -7.11 24.52
CA GLN A 41 34.52 -7.44 24.36
C GLN A 41 35.14 -6.75 23.13
N LEU A 42 34.45 -6.78 21.99
CA LEU A 42 34.89 -6.09 20.76
C LEU A 42 34.95 -4.58 20.95
N THR A 43 34.00 -4.00 21.69
CA THR A 43 33.99 -2.55 21.95
C THR A 43 35.13 -2.14 22.89
N SER A 44 35.46 -2.96 23.89
CA SER A 44 36.60 -2.72 24.78
C SER A 44 37.97 -2.90 24.12
N SER A 45 38.05 -3.59 22.97
CA SER A 45 39.30 -3.87 22.27
C SER A 45 39.58 -2.91 21.10
N LEU A 46 38.67 -1.98 20.81
CA LEU A 46 38.92 -0.94 19.81
C LEU A 46 39.92 0.09 20.35
N PRO A 47 41.10 0.25 19.73
CA PRO A 47 42.03 1.31 20.10
C PRO A 47 41.40 2.68 19.84
N MET A 48 41.63 3.64 20.73
CA MET A 48 41.24 5.03 20.53
C MET A 48 41.96 5.58 19.29
N ILE A 49 41.25 5.66 18.16
CA ILE A 49 41.78 6.23 16.93
C ILE A 49 41.90 7.74 17.12
N ASN A 50 43.12 8.21 17.37
CA ASN A 50 43.48 9.60 17.21
C ASN A 50 43.31 9.99 15.74
N LYS A 51 42.50 11.03 15.53
CA LYS A 51 42.09 11.59 14.24
C LYS A 51 43.34 12.08 13.48
N PRO A 52 43.72 11.51 12.33
CA PRO A 52 44.82 12.03 11.54
C PRO A 52 44.34 13.15 10.60
N SER A 53 45.14 14.21 10.58
CA SER A 53 45.14 15.30 9.61
C SER A 53 45.42 14.79 8.19
N SER A 54 44.66 15.30 7.23
CA SER A 54 44.71 14.95 5.81
C SER A 54 45.96 15.50 5.12
N PRO A 55 46.62 14.74 4.22
CA PRO A 55 47.53 15.29 3.23
C PRO A 55 46.89 15.31 1.83
N GLU A 56 47.11 16.42 1.13
CA GLU A 56 46.75 16.68 -0.27
C GLU A 56 47.60 15.82 -1.23
N THR A 57 47.01 15.38 -2.34
CA THR A 57 47.74 14.78 -3.47
C THR A 57 47.29 15.39 -4.81
N PRO A 58 48.20 15.50 -5.79
CA PRO A 58 48.04 16.35 -6.97
C PRO A 58 47.27 15.67 -8.11
N THR A 59 46.59 16.51 -8.89
CA THR A 59 45.81 16.20 -10.10
C THR A 59 46.70 15.94 -11.33
N PRO A 60 46.47 14.86 -12.11
CA PRO A 60 46.99 14.73 -13.47
C PRO A 60 46.00 15.24 -14.54
N SER A 61 46.56 15.65 -15.69
CA SER A 61 45.89 16.29 -16.83
C SER A 61 45.09 15.32 -17.74
N PRO A 62 44.26 15.81 -18.68
CA PRO A 62 43.12 15.08 -19.22
C PRO A 62 43.48 14.21 -20.42
N THR A 63 43.49 12.89 -20.23
CA THR A 63 43.39 11.92 -21.33
C THR A 63 41.94 11.43 -21.43
N LYS A 64 41.40 11.30 -22.65
CA LYS A 64 40.04 10.83 -22.95
C LYS A 64 39.80 9.42 -22.42
N VAL A 65 39.37 9.30 -21.16
CA VAL A 65 38.89 8.04 -20.57
C VAL A 65 37.39 7.92 -20.83
N PHE A 66 36.98 6.87 -21.55
CA PHE A 66 35.59 6.56 -21.78
C PHE A 66 34.91 6.17 -20.44
N ILE A 67 33.90 6.94 -20.01
CA ILE A 67 33.18 6.75 -18.73
C ILE A 67 32.53 5.35 -18.62
N SER A 68 32.30 4.65 -19.73
CA SER A 68 31.71 3.31 -19.73
C SER A 68 32.57 2.27 -19.01
N THR A 69 33.91 2.39 -19.06
CA THR A 69 34.86 1.47 -18.42
C THR A 69 35.16 1.82 -16.96
N LEU A 70 34.63 2.94 -16.45
CA LEU A 70 34.84 3.33 -15.06
C LEU A 70 34.16 2.35 -14.10
N SER A 71 34.86 2.04 -13.01
CA SER A 71 34.28 1.32 -11.88
C SER A 71 33.07 2.08 -11.31
N PRO A 72 32.12 1.39 -10.64
CA PRO A 72 30.94 2.05 -10.07
C PRO A 72 31.28 3.24 -9.15
N ALA A 73 32.37 3.14 -8.37
CA ALA A 73 32.86 4.21 -7.51
C ALA A 73 33.41 5.40 -8.31
N ALA A 74 34.15 5.14 -9.40
CA ALA A 74 34.67 6.18 -10.28
C ALA A 74 33.56 6.88 -11.07
N LYS A 75 32.55 6.14 -11.55
CA LYS A 75 31.32 6.70 -12.15
C LYS A 75 30.63 7.64 -11.18
N LYS A 76 30.44 7.20 -9.93
CA LYS A 76 29.82 8.03 -8.87
C LYS A 76 30.58 9.32 -8.60
N ARG A 77 31.92 9.26 -8.52
CA ARG A 77 32.76 10.46 -8.34
C ARG A 77 32.70 11.41 -9.53
N ALA A 78 32.72 10.89 -10.76
CA ALA A 78 32.58 11.69 -11.97
C ALA A 78 31.20 12.37 -12.06
N THR A 79 30.13 11.65 -11.71
CA THR A 79 28.77 12.22 -11.62
C THR A 79 28.71 13.35 -10.60
N LEU A 80 29.30 13.18 -9.41
CA LEU A 80 29.31 14.22 -8.37
C LEU A 80 30.08 15.47 -8.81
N ARG A 81 31.23 15.32 -9.48
CA ARG A 81 31.96 16.46 -10.07
C ARG A 81 31.11 17.20 -11.10
N LEU A 82 30.47 16.47 -12.02
CA LEU A 82 29.62 17.07 -13.05
C LEU A 82 28.40 17.81 -12.49
N ILE A 83 27.84 17.35 -11.36
CA ILE A 83 26.75 18.05 -10.65
C ILE A 83 27.27 19.35 -10.02
N ASN A 84 28.44 19.30 -9.36
CA ASN A 84 28.99 20.48 -8.69
C ASN A 84 29.50 21.55 -9.67
N GLU A 85 29.86 21.16 -10.89
CA GLU A 85 30.34 22.09 -11.93
C GLU A 85 29.24 22.46 -12.94
N GLU A 86 27.98 22.02 -12.74
CA GLU A 86 26.88 22.15 -13.72
C GLU A 86 26.69 23.58 -14.22
N GLU A 87 26.80 24.57 -13.34
CA GLU A 87 26.65 25.99 -13.66
C GLU A 87 27.78 26.55 -14.54
N ASN A 88 28.94 25.92 -14.53
CA ASN A 88 30.12 26.30 -15.32
C ASN A 88 30.26 25.49 -16.63
N LEU A 89 29.37 24.52 -16.86
CA LEU A 89 29.42 23.72 -18.08
C LEU A 89 28.79 24.47 -19.26
N PRO A 90 29.36 24.37 -20.48
CA PRO A 90 28.75 24.94 -21.68
C PRO A 90 27.31 24.42 -21.88
N ARG A 91 26.41 25.30 -22.33
CA ARG A 91 25.01 24.93 -22.63
C ARG A 91 24.96 23.69 -23.56
N GLY A 92 24.17 22.70 -23.17
CA GLY A 92 24.02 21.44 -23.90
C GLY A 92 24.91 20.30 -23.42
N THR A 93 25.96 20.57 -22.64
CA THR A 93 26.89 19.53 -22.12
C THR A 93 26.16 18.51 -21.24
N VAL A 94 25.27 18.97 -20.35
CA VAL A 94 24.44 18.12 -19.48
C VAL A 94 23.55 17.18 -20.28
N SER A 95 22.94 17.68 -21.36
CA SER A 95 22.08 16.89 -22.26
C SER A 95 22.88 15.82 -23.01
N ALA A 96 24.06 16.19 -23.53
CA ALA A 96 24.97 15.28 -24.20
C ALA A 96 25.49 14.18 -23.25
N VAL A 97 25.83 14.53 -22.01
CA VAL A 97 26.22 13.57 -20.97
C VAL A 97 25.07 12.61 -20.63
N ARG A 98 23.84 13.13 -20.50
CA ARG A 98 22.65 12.32 -20.22
C ARG A 98 22.35 11.32 -21.34
N GLN A 99 22.37 11.77 -22.59
CA GLN A 99 22.13 10.92 -23.75
C GLN A 99 23.23 9.88 -23.94
N LYS A 100 24.50 10.27 -23.77
CA LYS A 100 25.65 9.40 -24.06
C LYS A 100 25.95 8.39 -22.96
N PHE A 101 25.61 8.70 -21.69
CA PHE A 101 25.98 7.85 -20.55
C PHE A 101 24.78 7.31 -19.76
N GLY A 102 23.54 7.70 -20.11
CA GLY A 102 22.33 7.25 -19.40
C GLY A 102 22.27 7.70 -17.93
N ILE A 103 23.10 8.68 -17.54
CA ILE A 103 23.16 9.19 -16.18
C ILE A 103 22.05 10.20 -16.00
N ASN A 104 21.05 9.86 -15.18
CA ASN A 104 19.97 10.78 -14.87
C ASN A 104 20.39 11.78 -13.78
N LEU A 105 20.91 12.94 -14.21
CA LEU A 105 21.36 14.03 -13.33
C LEU A 105 20.21 14.72 -12.57
N SER A 106 18.94 14.47 -12.93
CA SER A 106 17.79 15.02 -12.18
C SER A 106 17.54 14.31 -10.85
N ASN A 107 18.18 13.17 -10.59
CA ASN A 107 18.23 12.61 -9.24
C ASN A 107 19.37 13.29 -8.48
N GLN A 108 19.08 14.46 -7.89
CA GLN A 108 20.01 15.14 -7.01
C GLN A 108 20.48 14.17 -5.92
N TYR A 109 21.77 13.84 -5.95
CA TYR A 109 22.41 13.11 -4.87
C TYR A 109 22.59 14.08 -3.72
N SER A 110 21.68 14.08 -2.74
CA SER A 110 21.87 14.87 -1.53
C SER A 110 23.13 14.36 -0.80
N PRO A 111 24.13 15.21 -0.53
CA PRO A 111 25.30 14.80 0.23
C PRO A 111 24.88 14.31 1.62
N PRO A 112 25.49 13.24 2.16
CA PRO A 112 25.16 12.72 3.46
C PRO A 112 25.88 13.53 4.55
N SER A 113 25.46 14.77 4.83
CA SER A 113 25.79 15.45 6.10
C SER A 113 25.13 16.82 6.23
N SER A 114 24.02 16.87 6.96
CA SER A 114 23.65 17.96 7.86
C SER A 114 22.52 17.43 8.71
N THR A 115 22.50 17.73 10.00
CA THR A 115 21.32 17.53 10.83
C THR A 115 20.09 18.04 10.07
N PRO A 116 19.00 17.27 9.98
CA PRO A 116 17.82 17.68 9.23
C PRO A 116 17.35 19.04 9.76
N SER A 117 17.01 19.94 8.84
CA SER A 117 16.51 21.25 9.23
C SER A 117 15.23 21.09 10.06
N GLU A 118 14.91 22.05 10.95
CA GLU A 118 13.67 22.03 11.73
C GLU A 118 12.43 21.88 10.81
N LEU A 119 12.47 22.48 9.61
CA LEU A 119 11.43 22.36 8.60
C LEU A 119 11.33 20.93 8.04
N GLU A 120 12.47 20.31 7.73
CA GLU A 120 12.53 18.93 7.25
C GLU A 120 11.95 17.98 8.30
N GLU A 121 12.36 18.09 9.57
CA GLU A 121 11.81 17.27 10.64
C GLU A 121 10.30 17.45 10.80
N LYS A 122 9.79 18.70 10.75
CA LYS A 122 8.34 18.97 10.78
C LYS A 122 7.60 18.28 9.64
N ILE A 123 8.13 18.33 8.42
CA ILE A 123 7.51 17.68 7.26
C ILE A 123 7.58 16.16 7.38
N ILE A 124 8.71 15.59 7.79
CA ILE A 124 8.87 14.15 8.01
C ILE A 124 7.89 13.66 9.07
N ASN A 125 7.82 14.33 10.22
CA ASN A 125 6.91 14.00 11.32
C ASN A 125 5.44 14.08 10.86
N PHE A 126 5.07 15.15 10.14
CA PHE A 126 3.73 15.27 9.56
C PHE A 126 3.41 14.09 8.62
N LYS A 127 4.34 13.73 7.72
CA LYS A 127 4.14 12.63 6.78
C LYS A 127 4.07 11.26 7.44
N CYS A 128 4.70 11.10 8.60
CA CYS A 128 4.71 9.84 9.36
C CYS A 128 3.51 9.66 10.29
N ARG A 129 2.60 10.63 10.38
CA ARG A 129 1.34 10.43 11.13
C ARG A 129 0.43 9.42 10.44
N ASP A 130 -0.35 8.69 11.25
CA ASP A 130 -1.22 7.60 10.79
C ASP A 130 -2.46 8.05 10.02
N ASP A 131 -2.87 9.30 10.22
CA ASP A 131 -3.94 9.97 9.47
C ASP A 131 -3.47 10.59 8.14
N ILE A 132 -2.15 10.69 7.93
CA ILE A 132 -1.54 11.23 6.70
C ILE A 132 -1.02 10.11 5.80
N SER A 133 -0.37 9.10 6.39
CA SER A 133 0.04 7.88 5.69
C SER A 133 -0.10 6.66 6.59
N LYS A 134 -0.22 5.46 5.99
CA LYS A 134 -0.33 4.20 6.72
C LYS A 134 0.82 3.27 6.38
N LEU A 135 1.29 2.49 7.34
CA LEU A 135 2.29 1.44 7.08
C LEU A 135 1.76 0.45 6.04
N CYS A 136 2.63 0.06 5.11
CA CYS A 136 2.36 -0.99 4.15
C CYS A 136 2.06 -2.30 4.90
N PRO A 137 0.92 -2.97 4.66
CA PRO A 137 0.59 -4.24 5.32
C PRO A 137 1.66 -5.32 5.11
N ASN A 138 2.33 -5.29 3.96
CA ASN A 138 3.42 -6.21 3.69
C ASN A 138 4.73 -5.72 4.34
N LYS A 139 5.02 -6.20 5.55
CA LYS A 139 6.24 -5.92 6.33
C LYS A 139 7.55 -6.23 5.59
N LYS A 140 7.52 -7.02 4.50
CA LYS A 140 8.68 -7.31 3.66
C LYS A 140 9.01 -6.17 2.68
N LYS A 141 8.05 -5.30 2.35
CA LYS A 141 8.27 -4.15 1.46
C LYS A 141 8.99 -3.05 2.22
N LYS A 142 10.26 -2.82 1.90
CA LYS A 142 11.12 -1.81 2.52
C LYS A 142 11.85 -0.98 1.47
N ILE A 143 12.07 0.30 1.77
CA ILE A 143 12.93 1.21 1.01
C ILE A 143 13.97 1.74 2.00
N ASN A 144 15.26 1.63 1.69
CA ASN A 144 16.35 2.06 2.57
C ASN A 144 16.20 1.52 4.01
N HIS A 145 15.89 0.22 4.15
CA HIS A 145 15.65 -0.47 5.42
C HIS A 145 14.41 -0.01 6.23
N GLN A 146 13.72 1.04 5.81
CA GLN A 146 12.48 1.53 6.42
C GLN A 146 11.26 0.88 5.77
N GLN A 147 10.24 0.59 6.58
CA GLN A 147 8.98 0.03 6.07
C GLN A 147 8.25 1.09 5.24
N ILE A 148 7.76 0.69 4.07
CA ILE A 148 7.01 1.58 3.19
C ILE A 148 5.75 2.08 3.91
N ARG A 149 5.44 3.36 3.75
CA ARG A 149 4.16 3.99 4.13
C ARG A 149 3.42 4.44 2.88
N TYR A 150 2.13 4.18 2.81
CA TYR A 150 1.25 4.66 1.74
C TYR A 150 0.56 5.94 2.17
N ARG A 151 0.75 7.00 1.40
CA ARG A 151 0.02 8.27 1.61
C ARG A 151 -1.47 8.09 1.36
N LEU A 152 -2.31 8.69 2.22
CA LEU A 152 -3.76 8.59 2.13
C LEU A 152 -4.38 9.61 1.16
N ASN A 153 -3.67 10.72 0.91
CA ASN A 153 -4.12 11.79 0.02
C ASN A 153 -3.05 12.19 -1.00
N HIS A 154 -3.44 13.01 -1.98
CA HIS A 154 -2.52 13.61 -2.95
C HIS A 154 -1.57 14.61 -2.26
N LEU A 155 -0.33 14.73 -2.78
CA LEU A 155 0.68 15.60 -2.15
C LEU A 155 0.28 17.08 -2.11
N THR A 156 -0.49 17.54 -3.10
CA THR A 156 -1.06 18.90 -3.13
C THR A 156 -2.01 19.15 -1.96
N VAL A 157 -2.94 18.22 -1.72
CA VAL A 157 -3.87 18.27 -0.59
C VAL A 157 -3.11 18.21 0.74
N LEU A 158 -2.14 17.31 0.84
CA LEU A 158 -1.33 17.17 2.06
C LEU A 158 -0.45 18.40 2.33
N HIS A 159 -0.02 19.13 1.29
CA HIS A 159 0.72 20.39 1.44
C HIS A 159 -0.18 21.49 2.00
N GLN A 160 -1.39 21.65 1.47
CA GLN A 160 -2.37 22.59 2.02
C GLN A 160 -2.69 22.27 3.47
N GLN A 161 -2.93 20.99 3.77
CA GLN A 161 -3.17 20.51 5.14
C GLN A 161 -1.99 20.83 6.07
N PHE A 162 -0.75 20.57 5.63
CA PHE A 162 0.45 20.91 6.40
C PHE A 162 0.52 22.42 6.73
N LYS A 163 0.28 23.29 5.75
CA LYS A 163 0.31 24.75 5.95
C LYS A 163 -0.71 25.21 6.99
N VAL A 164 -1.92 24.65 6.96
CA VAL A 164 -2.99 24.99 7.91
C VAL A 164 -2.65 24.50 9.31
N GLU A 165 -2.25 23.24 9.47
CA GLU A 165 -2.01 22.63 10.78
C GLU A 165 -0.76 23.16 11.48
N THR A 166 0.32 23.35 10.74
CA THR A 166 1.61 23.76 11.32
C THR A 166 1.84 25.26 11.30
N LYS A 167 0.94 26.02 10.66
CA LYS A 167 1.09 27.46 10.38
C LYS A 167 2.43 27.84 9.74
N THR A 168 3.10 26.87 9.10
CA THR A 168 4.40 27.06 8.47
C THR A 168 4.20 27.38 7.00
N ASN A 169 4.66 28.55 6.56
CA ASN A 169 4.57 28.93 5.16
C ASN A 169 5.73 28.31 4.37
N VAL A 170 5.46 27.17 3.73
CA VAL A 170 6.41 26.48 2.84
C VAL A 170 5.84 26.42 1.43
N ASP A 171 6.69 26.63 0.42
CA ASP A 171 6.30 26.44 -0.96
C ASP A 171 6.13 24.93 -1.28
N TYR A 172 5.39 24.63 -2.35
CA TYR A 172 5.09 23.26 -2.70
C TYR A 172 6.35 22.46 -3.09
N HIS A 173 7.32 23.09 -3.74
CA HIS A 173 8.53 22.42 -4.23
C HIS A 173 9.44 22.01 -3.06
N THR A 174 9.64 22.91 -2.09
CA THR A 174 10.36 22.63 -0.85
C THR A 174 9.65 21.55 -0.03
N PHE A 175 8.31 21.58 0.04
CA PHE A 175 7.54 20.52 0.68
C PHE A 175 7.77 19.16 0.01
N LEU A 176 7.78 19.10 -1.32
CA LEU A 176 8.05 17.88 -2.08
C LEU A 176 9.46 17.34 -1.84
N ARG A 177 10.46 18.24 -1.75
CA ARG A 177 11.86 17.89 -1.51
C ARG A 177 12.07 17.12 -0.21
N TYR A 178 11.30 17.45 0.83
CA TYR A 178 11.39 16.83 2.15
C TYR A 178 10.41 15.66 2.35
N VAL A 179 9.72 15.19 1.30
CA VAL A 179 8.90 13.97 1.40
C VAL A 179 9.83 12.76 1.57
N PRO A 180 9.70 11.98 2.66
CA PRO A 180 10.57 10.82 2.84
C PRO A 180 10.38 9.79 1.72
N SER A 181 11.47 9.19 1.24
CA SER A 181 11.45 8.22 0.13
C SER A 181 10.64 6.96 0.42
N PHE A 182 10.43 6.63 1.70
CA PHE A 182 9.59 5.50 2.13
C PHE A 182 8.10 5.83 2.20
N VAL A 183 7.69 7.10 2.03
CA VAL A 183 6.29 7.53 1.96
C VAL A 183 5.86 7.65 0.50
N VAL A 184 5.23 6.61 -0.02
CA VAL A 184 4.95 6.46 -1.46
C VAL A 184 3.45 6.58 -1.78
N LYS A 185 3.14 6.86 -3.05
CA LYS A 185 1.79 6.66 -3.58
C LYS A 185 1.52 5.16 -3.61
N PRO A 186 0.44 4.65 -3.02
CA PRO A 186 0.08 3.26 -3.22
C PRO A 186 -0.20 3.01 -4.71
N LYS A 187 0.43 1.98 -5.28
CA LYS A 187 0.05 1.41 -6.58
C LYS A 187 -1.21 0.56 -6.44
N VAL A 188 -1.85 0.22 -7.55
CA VAL A 188 -3.04 -0.66 -7.55
C VAL A 188 -2.76 -1.98 -6.81
N ASP A 189 -1.60 -2.58 -7.04
CA ASP A 189 -1.19 -3.85 -6.42
C ASP A 189 -0.73 -3.70 -4.96
N ASP A 190 -0.40 -2.48 -4.56
CA ASP A 190 0.13 -2.16 -3.23
C ASP A 190 -0.97 -2.08 -2.18
N TRP A 191 -2.20 -1.81 -2.60
CA TRP A 191 -3.32 -1.62 -1.69
C TRP A 191 -3.55 -2.82 -0.79
N GLY A 192 -3.15 -4.06 -1.14
CA GLY A 192 -3.03 -5.23 -0.26
C GLY A 192 -4.34 -5.71 0.40
N THR A 193 -5.11 -4.78 0.96
CA THR A 193 -6.56 -4.69 0.80
C THR A 193 -6.90 -4.77 -0.69
N TYR A 194 -7.19 -5.99 -1.12
CA TYR A 194 -8.29 -6.22 -2.03
C TYR A 194 -9.36 -5.15 -1.71
N LEU A 195 -9.65 -4.23 -2.64
CA LEU A 195 -11.01 -3.72 -2.71
C LEU A 195 -11.87 -4.96 -2.56
N CYS A 196 -12.71 -4.99 -1.53
CA CYS A 196 -13.47 -6.17 -1.22
C CYS A 196 -14.15 -6.65 -2.52
N ILE A 197 -14.28 -7.95 -2.76
CA ILE A 197 -14.89 -8.41 -4.03
C ILE A 197 -16.27 -7.75 -4.23
N ILE A 198 -16.98 -7.54 -3.11
CA ILE A 198 -18.25 -6.80 -3.02
C ILE A 198 -18.13 -5.33 -3.49
N CYS A 199 -16.96 -4.70 -3.35
CA CYS A 199 -16.65 -3.33 -3.73
C CYS A 199 -16.24 -3.23 -5.21
N ILE A 200 -15.38 -4.15 -5.65
CA ILE A 200 -14.73 -4.05 -6.97
C ILE A 200 -15.59 -4.60 -8.11
N ASN A 201 -16.35 -5.68 -7.89
CA ASN A 201 -17.16 -6.30 -8.94
C ASN A 201 -18.29 -5.38 -9.44
N PRO A 202 -19.05 -4.68 -8.56
CA PRO A 202 -20.02 -3.69 -9.01
C PRO A 202 -19.36 -2.60 -9.88
N GLN A 203 -18.20 -2.08 -9.46
CA GLN A 203 -17.49 -1.07 -10.24
C GLN A 203 -17.12 -1.58 -11.63
N ILE A 204 -16.57 -2.80 -11.74
CA ILE A 204 -16.20 -3.37 -13.05
C ILE A 204 -17.44 -3.54 -13.94
N LYS A 205 -18.58 -3.95 -13.39
CA LYS A 205 -19.83 -4.10 -14.14
C LYS A 205 -20.38 -2.73 -14.58
N PHE A 206 -20.33 -1.74 -13.71
CA PHE A 206 -20.71 -0.36 -14.03
C PHE A 206 -19.83 0.24 -15.13
N ASP A 207 -18.51 0.07 -15.03
CA ASP A 207 -17.55 0.51 -16.05
C ASP A 207 -17.83 -0.17 -17.39
N LYS A 208 -18.21 -1.45 -17.36
CA LYS A 208 -18.56 -2.19 -18.57
C LYS A 208 -19.84 -1.64 -19.23
N LEU A 209 -20.86 -1.29 -18.44
CA LEU A 209 -22.06 -0.62 -18.94
C LEU A 209 -21.73 0.74 -19.55
N ASN A 210 -20.85 1.51 -18.91
CA ASN A 210 -20.35 2.78 -19.45
C ASN A 210 -19.58 2.59 -20.77
N GLN A 211 -18.80 1.53 -20.93
CA GLN A 211 -18.15 1.22 -22.22
C GLN A 211 -19.16 0.86 -23.32
N LEU A 212 -20.30 0.24 -22.98
CA LEU A 212 -21.37 -0.03 -23.93
C LEU A 212 -22.00 1.27 -24.45
N LYS A 213 -22.07 2.34 -23.62
CA LYS A 213 -22.52 3.70 -24.05
C LYS A 213 -21.73 4.17 -25.27
N SER A 214 -20.41 3.93 -25.28
CA SER A 214 -19.53 4.44 -26.33
C SER A 214 -19.56 3.62 -27.61
N THR A 215 -19.95 2.35 -27.56
CA THR A 215 -19.66 1.37 -28.64
C THR A 215 -20.86 0.97 -29.48
N LYS A 216 -22.09 1.00 -28.95
CA LYS A 216 -23.28 0.51 -29.65
C LYS A 216 -24.35 1.61 -29.84
N PRO A 217 -24.85 1.88 -31.06
CA PRO A 217 -25.81 2.95 -31.33
C PRO A 217 -27.17 2.77 -30.63
N ILE A 218 -27.71 1.55 -30.63
CA ILE A 218 -29.00 1.20 -30.01
C ILE A 218 -28.97 1.44 -28.49
N THR A 219 -27.79 1.31 -27.89
CA THR A 219 -27.57 1.53 -26.45
C THR A 219 -27.25 2.99 -26.12
N LYS A 220 -26.97 3.87 -27.09
CA LYS A 220 -26.65 5.27 -26.77
C LYS A 220 -27.83 6.00 -26.13
N GLN A 221 -29.05 5.89 -26.68
CA GLN A 221 -30.21 6.60 -26.09
C GLN A 221 -30.58 6.08 -24.71
N LEU A 222 -30.66 4.74 -24.55
CA LEU A 222 -31.03 4.09 -23.29
C LEU A 222 -30.02 4.29 -22.16
N VAL A 223 -28.73 4.39 -22.51
CA VAL A 223 -27.65 4.39 -21.53
C VAL A 223 -27.12 5.82 -21.30
N ASN A 224 -27.47 6.81 -22.14
CA ASN A 224 -27.19 8.24 -21.88
C ASN A 224 -27.93 8.80 -20.66
N SER A 225 -29.04 8.17 -20.25
CA SER A 225 -29.77 8.52 -19.02
C SER A 225 -29.13 7.93 -17.75
N MET A 226 -28.15 7.02 -17.89
CA MET A 226 -27.48 6.43 -16.74
C MET A 226 -26.47 7.42 -16.12
N PRO A 227 -26.38 7.46 -14.78
CA PRO A 227 -25.36 8.24 -14.07
C PRO A 227 -23.94 7.93 -14.55
N ILE A 228 -23.04 8.89 -14.38
CA ILE A 228 -21.64 8.77 -14.81
C ILE A 228 -20.79 8.10 -13.70
N ASP A 229 -21.21 8.22 -12.44
CA ASP A 229 -20.47 7.73 -11.28
C ASP A 229 -21.30 6.75 -10.43
N LEU A 230 -20.71 5.61 -10.10
CA LEU A 230 -21.31 4.61 -9.21
C LEU A 230 -21.47 5.16 -7.79
N ASN A 231 -20.58 6.03 -7.32
CA ASN A 231 -20.73 6.63 -5.99
C ASN A 231 -21.97 7.51 -5.91
N GLU A 232 -22.33 8.19 -7.01
CA GLU A 232 -23.56 8.97 -7.08
C GLU A 232 -24.79 8.06 -6.97
N VAL A 233 -24.81 6.95 -7.71
CA VAL A 233 -25.85 5.91 -7.63
C VAL A 233 -26.01 5.36 -6.21
N LEU A 234 -24.90 5.17 -5.50
CA LEU A 234 -24.92 4.59 -4.16
C LEU A 234 -25.49 5.56 -3.12
N ASN A 235 -25.25 6.86 -3.29
CA ASN A 235 -25.61 7.91 -2.32
C ASN A 235 -26.89 8.68 -2.67
N ASN A 236 -27.36 8.63 -3.92
CA ASN A 236 -28.53 9.37 -4.40
C ASN A 236 -29.64 8.40 -4.85
N GLN A 237 -30.81 8.49 -4.19
CA GLN A 237 -31.97 7.65 -4.50
C GLN A 237 -32.52 7.88 -5.91
N GLN A 238 -32.48 9.12 -6.40
CA GLN A 238 -32.93 9.47 -7.75
C GLN A 238 -31.99 8.89 -8.81
N SER A 239 -30.68 9.05 -8.64
CA SER A 239 -29.67 8.48 -9.56
C SER A 239 -29.73 6.95 -9.56
N ASN A 240 -30.00 6.31 -8.41
CA ASN A 240 -30.26 4.87 -8.34
C ASN A 240 -31.51 4.46 -9.11
N LYS A 241 -32.62 5.19 -8.97
CA LYS A 241 -33.85 4.92 -9.70
C LYS A 241 -33.63 5.04 -11.21
N GLN A 242 -33.00 6.12 -11.65
CA GLN A 242 -32.62 6.34 -13.06
C GLN A 242 -31.77 5.18 -13.61
N LEU A 243 -30.77 4.72 -12.84
CA LEU A 243 -29.98 3.55 -13.20
C LEU A 243 -30.86 2.30 -13.36
N LYS A 244 -31.72 2.00 -12.39
CA LYS A 244 -32.59 0.82 -12.42
C LYS A 244 -33.52 0.84 -13.62
N ASP A 245 -34.15 1.98 -13.89
CA ASP A 245 -35.05 2.17 -15.02
C ASP A 245 -34.31 1.91 -16.34
N ALA A 246 -33.16 2.55 -16.57
CA ALA A 246 -32.33 2.35 -17.76
C ALA A 246 -31.87 0.89 -17.93
N LEU A 247 -31.51 0.21 -16.83
CA LEU A 247 -31.14 -1.20 -16.86
C LEU A 247 -32.32 -2.11 -17.18
N HIS A 248 -33.53 -1.82 -16.69
CA HIS A 248 -34.72 -2.58 -17.05
C HIS A 248 -35.04 -2.48 -18.55
N GLU A 249 -34.81 -1.32 -19.15
CA GLU A 249 -34.97 -1.16 -20.59
C GLU A 249 -33.91 -1.93 -21.37
N LEU A 250 -32.65 -1.86 -20.94
CA LEU A 250 -31.54 -2.62 -21.53
C LEU A 250 -31.73 -4.13 -21.41
N LYS A 251 -32.43 -4.59 -20.36
CA LYS A 251 -32.76 -6.01 -20.15
C LYS A 251 -33.57 -6.61 -21.30
N ARG A 252 -34.33 -5.80 -22.05
CA ARG A 252 -35.15 -6.24 -23.19
C ARG A 252 -34.29 -6.64 -24.41
N GLU A 253 -33.05 -6.19 -24.45
CA GLU A 253 -32.12 -6.52 -25.51
C GLU A 253 -31.64 -7.98 -25.41
N LYS A 254 -31.46 -8.65 -26.55
CA LYS A 254 -31.06 -10.07 -26.61
C LYS A 254 -29.63 -10.22 -27.11
N PHE A 255 -28.65 -9.76 -26.34
CA PHE A 255 -27.24 -9.98 -26.65
C PHE A 255 -26.44 -10.50 -25.46
N SER A 256 -25.29 -11.11 -25.76
CA SER A 256 -24.31 -11.55 -24.77
C SER A 256 -23.18 -10.55 -24.61
N LEU A 257 -22.67 -10.48 -23.39
CA LEU A 257 -21.64 -9.56 -22.94
C LEU A 257 -20.43 -10.33 -22.44
N THR A 258 -19.23 -9.91 -22.85
CA THR A 258 -17.98 -10.34 -22.22
C THR A 258 -17.47 -9.29 -21.25
N TYR A 259 -17.22 -9.69 -20.01
CA TYR A 259 -16.72 -8.82 -18.95
C TYR A 259 -15.74 -9.59 -18.06
N ASN A 260 -15.05 -8.87 -17.17
CA ASN A 260 -14.15 -9.48 -16.21
C ASN A 260 -14.75 -9.36 -14.81
N GLU A 261 -14.46 -10.34 -13.95
CA GLU A 261 -14.90 -10.31 -12.56
C GLU A 261 -13.82 -10.88 -11.64
N TRP A 262 -13.66 -10.35 -10.43
CA TRP A 262 -12.80 -11.00 -9.43
C TRP A 262 -13.53 -12.16 -8.79
N GLN A 263 -12.95 -13.36 -8.88
CA GLN A 263 -13.46 -14.58 -8.27
C GLN A 263 -12.43 -15.21 -7.35
N LYS A 264 -12.89 -15.78 -6.23
CA LYS A 264 -12.08 -16.67 -5.39
C LYS A 264 -12.04 -18.05 -6.03
N VAL A 265 -10.87 -18.50 -6.43
CA VAL A 265 -10.67 -19.80 -7.08
C VAL A 265 -9.75 -20.66 -6.21
N LYS A 266 -10.13 -21.92 -6.02
CA LYS A 266 -9.28 -22.89 -5.31
C LYS A 266 -8.03 -23.18 -6.12
N ILE A 267 -6.88 -23.17 -5.47
CA ILE A 267 -5.62 -23.56 -6.10
C ILE A 267 -5.64 -25.08 -6.25
N SER A 268 -5.38 -25.60 -7.46
CA SER A 268 -5.35 -27.05 -7.70
C SER A 268 -4.39 -27.73 -6.73
N GLY A 269 -4.85 -28.76 -6.01
CA GLY A 269 -4.05 -29.47 -5.01
C GLY A 269 -3.87 -28.74 -3.66
N SER A 270 -4.55 -27.62 -3.42
CA SER A 270 -4.49 -26.90 -2.14
C SER A 270 -5.88 -26.55 -1.61
N SER A 271 -6.03 -26.51 -0.28
CA SER A 271 -7.23 -25.99 0.37
C SER A 271 -7.32 -24.46 0.31
N SER A 272 -6.25 -23.78 -0.10
CA SER A 272 -6.20 -22.33 -0.22
C SER A 272 -6.99 -21.83 -1.43
N THR A 273 -7.68 -20.71 -1.24
CA THR A 273 -8.30 -19.93 -2.32
C THR A 273 -7.42 -18.74 -2.67
N VAL A 274 -7.39 -18.40 -3.95
CA VAL A 274 -6.76 -17.17 -4.48
C VAL A 274 -7.81 -16.37 -5.23
N SER A 275 -7.82 -15.05 -5.02
CA SER A 275 -8.65 -14.16 -5.84
C SER A 275 -7.94 -13.92 -7.17
N LYS A 276 -8.60 -14.23 -8.29
CA LYS A 276 -8.13 -13.91 -9.64
C LYS A 276 -9.22 -13.23 -10.45
N LYS A 277 -8.82 -12.40 -11.40
CA LYS A 277 -9.71 -11.80 -12.38
C LYS A 277 -10.01 -12.82 -13.48
N VAL A 278 -11.29 -13.11 -13.71
CA VAL A 278 -11.76 -14.14 -14.64
C VAL A 278 -12.62 -13.49 -15.71
N PRO A 279 -12.37 -13.77 -17.01
CA PRO A 279 -13.28 -13.35 -18.07
C PRO A 279 -14.54 -14.22 -18.04
N LEU A 280 -15.70 -13.59 -18.14
CA LEU A 280 -17.01 -14.21 -18.15
C LEU A 280 -17.80 -13.77 -19.37
N VAL A 281 -18.63 -14.67 -19.87
CA VAL A 281 -19.65 -14.38 -20.89
C VAL A 281 -21.01 -14.64 -20.25
N ALA A 282 -21.92 -13.68 -20.34
CA ALA A 282 -23.29 -13.79 -19.82
C ALA A 282 -24.27 -13.13 -20.78
N SER A 283 -25.55 -13.51 -20.71
CA SER A 283 -26.62 -12.72 -21.32
C SER A 283 -26.68 -11.34 -20.64
N ILE A 284 -27.16 -10.32 -21.36
CA ILE A 284 -27.33 -8.99 -20.76
C ILE A 284 -28.34 -9.00 -19.60
N GLU A 285 -29.37 -9.85 -19.70
CA GLU A 285 -30.34 -10.09 -18.62
C GLU A 285 -29.65 -10.61 -17.35
N ASP A 286 -28.91 -11.71 -17.43
CA ASP A 286 -28.18 -12.29 -16.28
C ASP A 286 -27.17 -11.30 -15.69
N PHE A 287 -26.50 -10.55 -16.56
CA PHE A 287 -25.53 -9.54 -16.14
C PHE A 287 -26.18 -8.44 -15.31
N ILE A 288 -27.33 -7.92 -15.77
CA ILE A 288 -28.06 -6.84 -15.10
C ILE A 288 -28.62 -7.31 -13.77
N GLU A 289 -29.23 -8.50 -13.71
CA GLU A 289 -29.78 -9.04 -12.46
C GLU A 289 -28.70 -9.20 -11.40
N ARG A 290 -27.55 -9.79 -11.77
CA ARG A 290 -26.40 -9.92 -10.86
C ARG A 290 -25.87 -8.56 -10.45
N PHE A 291 -25.79 -7.61 -11.37
CA PHE A 291 -25.29 -6.28 -11.08
C PHE A 291 -26.19 -5.53 -10.08
N LEU A 292 -27.51 -5.58 -10.26
CA LEU A 292 -28.47 -4.96 -9.35
C LEU A 292 -28.40 -5.58 -7.94
N LEU A 293 -28.29 -6.90 -7.84
CA LEU A 293 -28.09 -7.58 -6.56
C LEU A 293 -26.78 -7.16 -5.89
N GLU A 294 -25.72 -7.03 -6.67
CA GLU A 294 -24.41 -6.60 -6.20
C GLU A 294 -24.38 -5.13 -5.74
N ILE A 295 -25.15 -4.23 -6.38
CA ILE A 295 -25.32 -2.85 -5.90
C ILE A 295 -25.96 -2.84 -4.51
N GLU A 296 -27.03 -3.60 -4.28
CA GLU A 296 -27.69 -3.64 -2.97
C GLU A 296 -26.75 -4.22 -1.89
N ASN A 297 -26.01 -5.28 -2.23
CA ASN A 297 -24.97 -5.83 -1.37
C ASN A 297 -23.86 -4.81 -1.06
N LEU A 298 -23.46 -4.00 -2.06
CA LEU A 298 -22.47 -2.95 -1.89
C LEU A 298 -22.98 -1.84 -0.96
N LYS A 299 -24.24 -1.42 -1.09
CA LYS A 299 -24.85 -0.43 -0.17
C LYS A 299 -24.81 -0.91 1.28
N GLN A 300 -25.26 -2.13 1.54
CA GLN A 300 -25.20 -2.74 2.86
C GLN A 300 -23.76 -2.89 3.37
N HIS A 301 -22.82 -3.23 2.49
CA HIS A 301 -21.41 -3.33 2.83
C HIS A 301 -20.84 -1.96 3.25
N LEU A 302 -21.06 -0.91 2.45
CA LEU A 302 -20.56 0.44 2.76
C LEU A 302 -21.18 0.99 4.04
N GLN A 303 -22.46 0.74 4.29
CA GLN A 303 -23.12 1.12 5.54
C GLN A 303 -22.45 0.44 6.74
N ARG A 304 -22.19 -0.87 6.67
CA ARG A 304 -21.47 -1.61 7.73
C ARG A 304 -20.05 -1.09 7.94
N VAL A 305 -19.32 -0.83 6.87
CA VAL A 305 -17.98 -0.26 6.93
C VAL A 305 -18.01 1.11 7.60
N HIS A 306 -18.95 1.97 7.22
CA HIS A 306 -19.12 3.28 7.83
C HIS A 306 -19.43 3.17 9.33
N GLN A 307 -20.36 2.31 9.73
CA GLN A 307 -20.67 2.05 11.14
C GLN A 307 -19.46 1.55 11.92
N GLN A 308 -18.66 0.64 11.34
CA GLN A 308 -17.43 0.15 11.96
C GLN A 308 -16.40 1.27 12.14
N PHE A 309 -16.21 2.14 11.14
CA PHE A 309 -15.30 3.29 11.26
C PHE A 309 -15.80 4.30 12.29
N LYS A 310 -17.10 4.57 12.34
CA LYS A 310 -17.71 5.44 13.33
C LYS A 310 -17.50 4.91 14.74
N ALA A 311 -17.85 3.65 14.99
CA ALA A 311 -17.67 2.99 16.29
C ALA A 311 -16.19 2.95 16.71
N ALA A 312 -15.27 2.66 15.77
CA ALA A 312 -13.84 2.67 16.05
C ALA A 312 -13.32 4.07 16.39
N LYS A 313 -13.85 5.12 15.77
CA LYS A 313 -13.51 6.51 16.09
C LYS A 313 -14.04 6.90 17.47
N GLU A 314 -15.29 6.57 17.77
CA GLU A 314 -15.93 6.84 19.07
C GLU A 314 -15.18 6.12 20.21
N ALA A 315 -14.84 4.84 20.04
CA ALA A 315 -14.05 4.10 21.03
C ALA A 315 -12.68 4.74 21.28
N LYS A 316 -12.01 5.24 20.23
CA LYS A 316 -10.72 5.95 20.39
C LYS A 316 -10.87 7.24 21.18
N VAL A 317 -11.95 8.00 20.96
CA VAL A 317 -12.20 9.23 21.70
C VAL A 317 -12.50 8.92 23.17
N ASP A 318 -13.33 7.91 23.43
CA ASP A 318 -13.65 7.46 24.80
C ASP A 318 -12.39 7.03 25.57
N ALA A 319 -11.54 6.21 24.95
CA ALA A 319 -10.26 5.78 25.53
C ALA A 319 -9.23 6.91 25.72
N GLN A 320 -9.41 8.08 25.10
CA GLN A 320 -8.58 9.26 25.36
C GLN A 320 -9.08 10.07 26.54
N GLN A 321 -10.37 9.95 26.88
CA GLN A 321 -11.03 10.75 27.92
C GLN A 321 -11.13 9.99 29.25
N SER A 322 -11.13 8.66 29.22
CA SER A 322 -11.22 7.81 30.40
C SER A 322 -9.86 7.22 30.79
N LEU A 323 -9.59 7.17 32.09
CA LEU A 323 -8.40 6.52 32.65
C LEU A 323 -8.54 4.99 32.73
N ASP A 324 -9.77 4.48 32.63
CA ASP A 324 -10.10 3.06 32.84
C ASP A 324 -10.44 2.32 31.53
N THR A 325 -10.47 3.01 30.38
CA THR A 325 -10.79 2.37 29.09
C THR A 325 -9.59 2.30 28.16
N VAL A 326 -9.46 1.18 27.45
CA VAL A 326 -8.42 0.95 26.44
C VAL A 326 -9.08 0.46 25.15
N THR A 327 -8.73 1.10 24.04
CA THR A 327 -9.16 0.65 22.71
C THR A 327 -8.10 -0.23 22.06
N ILE A 328 -8.48 -1.47 21.73
CA ILE A 328 -7.64 -2.41 20.98
C ILE A 328 -8.18 -2.50 19.55
N GLN A 329 -7.42 -2.01 18.57
CA GLN A 329 -7.74 -2.20 17.16
C GLN A 329 -7.04 -3.47 16.66
N ILE A 330 -7.81 -4.52 16.38
CA ILE A 330 -7.29 -5.76 15.79
C ILE A 330 -7.38 -5.67 14.27
N ASP A 331 -6.23 -5.70 13.60
CA ASP A 331 -6.20 -5.84 12.15
C ASP A 331 -6.38 -7.31 11.75
N TRP A 332 -7.61 -7.67 11.39
CA TRP A 332 -7.94 -9.01 10.91
C TRP A 332 -7.40 -9.29 9.50
N ALA A 333 -6.93 -8.27 8.75
CA ALA A 333 -6.32 -8.48 7.44
C ALA A 333 -4.95 -9.16 7.53
N GLU A 334 -4.22 -8.99 8.64
CA GLU A 334 -2.95 -9.68 8.91
C GLU A 334 -3.15 -11.10 9.49
N ASN A 335 -4.37 -11.45 9.93
CA ASN A 335 -4.65 -12.69 10.63
C ASN A 335 -5.23 -13.76 9.68
N TYR A 336 -4.38 -14.28 8.79
CA TYR A 336 -4.72 -15.26 7.75
C TYR A 336 -5.56 -16.45 8.27
N ASN A 337 -5.27 -16.90 9.49
CA ASN A 337 -5.93 -18.06 10.12
C ASN A 337 -7.40 -17.81 10.50
N ILE A 338 -7.82 -16.55 10.66
CA ILE A 338 -9.15 -16.20 11.16
C ILE A 338 -10.10 -15.88 10.00
N ARG A 339 -9.57 -15.39 8.87
CA ARG A 339 -10.32 -15.27 7.61
C ARG A 339 -10.93 -16.61 7.17
N GLN A 340 -10.17 -17.71 7.25
CA GLN A 340 -10.71 -19.03 6.88
C GLN A 340 -11.83 -19.49 7.82
N ALA A 341 -11.66 -19.28 9.13
CA ALA A 341 -12.62 -19.76 10.13
C ALA A 341 -14.01 -19.08 10.07
N GLN A 342 -14.07 -17.80 9.70
CA GLN A 342 -15.36 -17.09 9.52
C GLN A 342 -15.99 -17.36 8.15
N GLU A 343 -15.20 -17.51 7.09
CA GLU A 343 -15.72 -17.84 5.76
C GLU A 343 -16.31 -19.26 5.70
N GLU A 344 -15.69 -20.24 6.37
CA GLU A 344 -16.24 -21.61 6.49
C GLU A 344 -17.57 -21.63 7.25
N LYS A 345 -17.71 -20.85 8.33
CA LYS A 345 -18.97 -20.75 9.09
C LYS A 345 -20.08 -20.03 8.33
N GLY A 346 -19.75 -18.99 7.55
CA GLY A 346 -20.73 -18.26 6.74
C GLY A 346 -21.26 -19.06 5.54
N ILE A 347 -20.47 -19.97 4.99
CA ILE A 347 -20.89 -20.88 3.90
C ILE A 347 -21.78 -22.01 4.44
N LEU A 348 -21.47 -22.56 5.62
CA LEU A 348 -22.27 -23.61 6.26
C LEU A 348 -23.64 -23.14 6.77
N GLN A 349 -23.82 -21.84 7.02
CA GLN A 349 -25.11 -21.25 7.43
C GLN A 349 -26.02 -20.85 6.26
N ARG A 350 -25.54 -20.88 5.02
CA ARG A 350 -26.35 -20.59 3.82
C ARG A 350 -26.73 -21.83 3.01
N LEU A 351 -26.20 -22.99 3.42
CA LEU A 351 -26.45 -24.29 2.79
C LEU A 351 -27.28 -25.22 3.70
N ASN A 352 -27.70 -24.72 4.86
CA ASN A 352 -28.78 -25.26 5.69
C ASN A 352 -29.86 -24.18 5.79
#